data_AF-A0A3N5IT18-F1
#
_entry.id   AF-A0A3N5IT18-F1
#
_cell.length_a   1.000
_cell.length_b   1.000
_cell.length_c   1.000
_cell.angle_alpha   90.00
_cell.angle_beta   90.00
_cell.angle_gamma   90.00
#
_symmetry.space_group_name_H-M   'P 1'
#
loop_
_entity.id
_entity.type
_entity.pdbx_description
1 polymer ?
#
loop_
_entity_poly.entity_id
_entity_poly.type
_entity_poly.pdbx_seq_one_letter_code
_entity_poly.pdbx_strand_id
1 'polypeptide(L)'
;QALLAAKAGAAYVSPFVGRLDDISQDGMELVEQIVTIYNNYGFETEVIVASVRNPVHVLTAALMGADIATIPYKVLVQLANHPLTTSGLKKFLEDWNKIPKKK
;
A
#
# COMPACT_ATOMS: atom_id res chain seq x y z
N GLN A 1 -12.88 9.65 -14.60
CA GLN A 1 -13.91 8.76 -14.04
C GLN A 1 -14.12 9.00 -12.54
N ALA A 2 -13.07 8.93 -11.72
CA ALA A 2 -13.17 9.18 -10.26
C ALA A 2 -13.82 10.51 -9.88
N LEU A 3 -13.50 11.60 -10.60
CA LEU A 3 -14.14 12.91 -10.39
C LEU A 3 -15.67 12.88 -10.54
N LEU A 4 -16.19 12.12 -11.51
CA LEU A 4 -17.63 11.99 -11.73
C LEU A 4 -18.29 11.21 -10.57
N ALA A 5 -17.62 10.18 -10.06
CA ALA A 5 -18.10 9.41 -8.91
C ALA A 5 -18.19 10.29 -7.66
N ALA A 6 -17.16 11.10 -7.38
CA ALA A 6 -17.18 12.03 -6.25
C ALA A 6 -18.29 13.09 -6.38
N LYS A 7 -18.48 13.64 -7.59
CA LYS A 7 -19.59 14.58 -7.86
C LYS A 7 -20.98 13.97 -7.72
N ALA A 8 -21.10 12.65 -7.89
CA ALA A 8 -22.33 11.91 -7.65
C ALA A 8 -22.55 11.56 -6.17
N GLY A 9 -21.63 11.93 -5.26
CA GLY A 9 -21.73 11.65 -3.83
C GLY A 9 -21.27 10.25 -3.44
N ALA A 10 -20.39 9.62 -4.21
CA ALA A 10 -19.81 8.34 -3.82
C ALA A 10 -18.99 8.48 -2.53
N ALA A 11 -19.17 7.55 -1.58
CA ALA A 11 -18.32 7.48 -0.39
C ALA A 11 -16.90 7.02 -0.74
N TYR A 12 -16.77 6.15 -1.75
CA TYR A 12 -15.50 5.54 -2.14
C TYR A 12 -15.32 5.53 -3.65
N VAL A 13 -14.07 5.61 -4.10
CA VAL A 13 -13.67 5.26 -5.46
C VAL A 13 -12.55 4.24 -5.45
N SER A 14 -12.60 3.26 -6.36
CA SER A 14 -11.59 2.20 -6.44
C SER A 14 -10.88 2.17 -7.79
N PRO A 15 -9.74 2.88 -7.97
CA PRO A 15 -8.86 2.70 -9.13
C PRO A 15 -8.18 1.32 -9.10
N PHE A 16 -8.18 0.60 -10.22
CA PHE A 16 -7.61 -0.75 -10.33
C PHE A 16 -6.20 -0.70 -10.90
N VAL A 17 -5.22 -0.38 -10.05
CA VAL A 17 -3.84 -0.05 -10.48
C VAL A 17 -3.18 -1.20 -11.24
N GLY A 18 -3.27 -2.43 -10.70
CA GLY A 18 -2.63 -3.58 -11.34
C GLY A 18 -3.21 -3.97 -12.70
N ARG A 19 -4.45 -3.54 -13.02
CA ARG A 19 -5.01 -3.76 -14.37
C ARG A 19 -4.47 -2.77 -15.39
N LEU A 20 -4.05 -1.58 -14.94
CA LEU A 20 -3.36 -0.62 -15.79
C LEU A 20 -1.92 -1.09 -16.05
N ASP A 21 -1.26 -1.62 -15.02
CA ASP A 21 0.08 -2.20 -15.19
C ASP A 21 0.06 -3.38 -16.18
N ASP A 22 -0.99 -4.21 -16.17
CA ASP A 22 -1.17 -5.34 -17.12
C ASP A 22 -1.21 -4.87 -18.59
N ILE A 23 -1.52 -3.60 -18.84
CA ILE A 23 -1.52 -2.97 -20.18
C ILE A 23 -0.40 -1.94 -20.35
N SER A 24 0.67 -2.04 -19.56
CA SER A 24 1.86 -1.19 -19.61
C SER A 24 1.61 0.30 -19.34
N GLN A 25 0.60 0.61 -18.55
CA GLN A 25 0.36 1.95 -18.00
C GLN A 25 0.71 1.96 -16.51
N ASP A 26 1.36 3.01 -16.02
CA ASP A 26 1.59 3.16 -14.58
C ASP A 26 0.26 3.38 -13.86
N GLY A 27 -0.20 2.36 -13.14
CA GLY A 27 -1.46 2.43 -12.40
C GLY A 27 -1.43 3.38 -11.21
N MET A 28 -0.25 3.66 -10.64
CA MET A 28 -0.11 4.56 -9.49
C MET A 28 -0.19 6.03 -9.90
N GLU A 29 0.20 6.38 -11.14
CA GLU A 29 0.00 7.72 -11.68
C GLU A 29 -1.49 8.12 -11.65
N LEU A 30 -2.39 7.18 -11.96
CA LEU A 30 -3.83 7.42 -11.85
C LEU A 30 -4.25 7.76 -10.41
N VAL A 31 -3.70 7.06 -9.42
CA VAL A 31 -4.00 7.32 -7.99
C VAL A 31 -3.54 8.72 -7.60
N GLU A 32 -2.33 9.11 -7.98
CA GLU A 32 -1.77 10.44 -7.72
C GLU A 32 -2.66 11.55 -8.26
N GLN A 33 -3.12 11.40 -9.50
CA GLN A 33 -4.01 12.35 -10.14
C GLN A 33 -5.35 12.45 -9.39
N ILE A 34 -5.92 11.32 -8.97
CA ILE A 34 -7.19 11.30 -8.21
C ILE A 34 -7.04 12.01 -6.87
N VAL A 35 -6.00 11.68 -6.10
CA VAL A 35 -5.76 12.29 -4.78
C VAL A 35 -5.54 13.80 -4.93
N THR A 36 -4.73 14.21 -5.90
CA THR A 36 -4.49 15.63 -6.20
C THR A 36 -5.81 16.35 -6.54
N ILE A 37 -6.64 15.76 -7.39
CA ILE A 37 -7.95 16.33 -7.75
C ILE A 37 -8.85 16.42 -6.51
N TYR A 38 -8.91 15.38 -5.67
CA TYR A 38 -9.75 15.37 -4.49
C TYR A 38 -9.33 16.43 -3.48
N ASN A 39 -8.02 16.59 -3.26
CA ASN A 39 -7.47 17.65 -2.43
C ASN A 39 -7.77 19.05 -2.98
N ASN A 40 -7.66 19.25 -4.30
CA ASN A 40 -7.91 20.55 -4.92
C ASN A 40 -9.38 21.02 -4.76
N TYR A 41 -10.33 20.09 -4.76
CA TYR A 41 -11.76 20.42 -4.70
C TYR A 41 -12.40 20.14 -3.33
N GLY A 42 -11.64 19.63 -2.37
CA GLY A 42 -12.14 19.26 -1.04
C GLY A 42 -13.19 18.16 -1.08
N PHE A 43 -13.01 17.15 -1.93
CA PHE A 43 -13.93 16.00 -1.96
C PHE A 43 -13.72 15.11 -0.73
N GLU A 44 -14.82 14.68 -0.10
CA GLU A 44 -14.82 13.73 1.02
C GLU A 44 -14.83 12.25 0.55
N THR A 45 -14.91 12.01 -0.76
CA THR A 45 -14.83 10.66 -1.32
C THR A 45 -13.46 10.06 -1.05
N GLU A 46 -13.42 8.90 -0.39
CA GLU A 46 -12.18 8.21 -0.04
C GLU A 46 -11.66 7.37 -1.23
N VAL A 47 -10.33 7.34 -1.41
CA VAL A 47 -9.64 6.58 -2.45
C VAL A 47 -9.24 5.21 -1.91
N ILE A 48 -9.82 4.14 -2.49
CA ILE A 48 -9.45 2.75 -2.24
C ILE A 48 -8.53 2.27 -3.36
N VAL A 49 -7.21 2.25 -3.14
CA VAL A 49 -6.26 1.66 -4.09
C VAL A 49 -6.53 0.15 -4.20
N ALA A 50 -7.03 -0.26 -5.36
CA ALA A 50 -7.49 -1.62 -5.62
C ALA A 50 -6.66 -2.30 -6.72
N SER A 51 -6.82 -3.62 -6.85
CA SER A 51 -5.97 -4.44 -7.74
C SER A 51 -4.47 -4.29 -7.42
N VAL A 52 -4.12 -4.17 -6.14
CA VAL A 52 -2.73 -4.19 -5.65
C VAL A 52 -2.05 -5.51 -6.02
N ARG A 53 -0.83 -5.46 -6.57
CA ARG A 53 -0.08 -6.65 -7.03
C ARG A 53 1.21 -6.91 -6.27
N ASN A 54 1.79 -5.90 -5.64
CA ASN A 54 3.09 -5.97 -4.98
C ASN A 54 3.15 -4.97 -3.80
N PRO A 55 4.14 -5.11 -2.90
CA PRO A 55 4.36 -4.18 -1.79
C PRO A 55 4.62 -2.74 -2.22
N VAL A 56 5.15 -2.51 -3.43
CA VAL A 56 5.46 -1.16 -3.92
C VAL A 56 4.18 -0.36 -4.15
N HIS A 57 3.10 -0.97 -4.65
CA HIS A 57 1.81 -0.26 -4.76
C HIS A 57 1.30 0.22 -3.40
N VAL A 58 1.50 -0.58 -2.35
CA VAL A 58 1.07 -0.23 -0.99
C VAL A 58 1.92 0.93 -0.45
N LEU A 59 3.23 0.88 -0.64
CA LEU A 59 4.15 1.96 -0.27
C LEU A 59 3.77 3.26 -1.00
N THR A 60 3.60 3.20 -2.32
CA THR A 60 3.29 4.38 -3.13
C THR A 60 1.92 4.95 -2.79
N ALA A 61 0.91 4.10 -2.56
CA ALA A 61 -0.42 4.53 -2.10
C ALA A 61 -0.35 5.28 -0.76
N ALA A 62 0.42 4.75 0.20
CA ALA A 62 0.62 5.38 1.50
C ALA A 62 1.36 6.72 1.39
N LEU A 63 2.39 6.82 0.54
CA LEU A 63 3.13 8.06 0.30
C LEU A 63 2.26 9.14 -0.34
N MET A 64 1.34 8.75 -1.23
CA MET A 64 0.38 9.67 -1.86
C MET A 64 -0.72 10.13 -0.91
N GLY A 65 -0.90 9.47 0.24
CA GLY A 65 -2.00 9.75 1.16
C GLY A 65 -3.34 9.19 0.70
N ALA A 66 -3.35 8.07 -0.04
CA ALA A 66 -4.60 7.37 -0.32
C ALA A 66 -5.23 6.83 0.98
N ASP A 67 -6.54 6.95 1.11
CA ASP A 67 -7.25 6.65 2.36
C ASP A 67 -7.22 5.16 2.71
N ILE A 68 -7.37 4.29 1.69
CA ILE A 68 -7.50 2.84 1.86
C ILE A 68 -6.71 2.10 0.78
N ALA A 69 -6.14 0.96 1.12
CA ALA A 69 -5.65 -0.03 0.15
C ALA A 69 -6.32 -1.39 0.38
N THR A 70 -6.86 -1.99 -0.68
CA THR A 70 -7.35 -3.39 -0.63
C THR A 70 -6.29 -4.33 -1.19
N ILE A 71 -5.76 -5.18 -0.31
CA ILE A 71 -4.49 -5.88 -0.52
C ILE A 71 -4.74 -7.40 -0.56
N PRO A 72 -4.30 -8.12 -1.61
CA PRO A 72 -4.35 -9.57 -1.61
C PRO A 72 -3.51 -10.17 -0.47
N TYR A 73 -3.96 -11.27 0.13
CA TYR A 73 -3.29 -11.91 1.27
C TYR A 73 -1.79 -12.15 1.04
N LYS A 74 -1.41 -12.59 -0.18
CA LYS A 74 0.00 -12.77 -0.55
C LYS A 74 0.83 -11.50 -0.37
N VAL A 75 0.32 -10.35 -0.82
CA VAL A 75 1.02 -9.06 -0.71
C VAL A 75 1.05 -8.61 0.75
N LEU A 76 -0.04 -8.82 1.50
CA LEU A 76 -0.09 -8.52 2.94
C LEU A 76 1.01 -9.26 3.71
N VAL A 77 1.19 -10.56 3.45
CA VAL A 77 2.27 -11.34 4.07
C VAL A 77 3.65 -10.83 3.63
N GLN A 78 3.82 -10.42 2.38
CA GLN A 78 5.09 -9.85 1.90
C GLN A 78 5.47 -8.57 2.64
N LEU A 79 4.51 -7.70 2.99
CA LEU A 79 4.77 -6.46 3.74
C LEU A 79 5.40 -6.72 5.12
N ALA A 80 5.05 -7.83 5.76
CA ALA A 80 5.57 -8.18 7.09
C ALA A 80 6.97 -8.82 7.07
N ASN A 81 7.52 -9.11 5.90
CA ASN A 81 8.75 -9.88 5.76
C ASN A 81 9.90 -9.03 5.19
N HIS A 82 11.03 -9.02 5.88
CA HIS A 82 12.25 -8.38 5.40
C HIS A 82 13.50 -9.21 5.75
N PRO A 83 14.42 -9.50 4.79
CA PRO A 83 15.56 -10.39 5.02
C PRO A 83 16.50 -9.90 6.12
N LEU A 84 16.67 -8.57 6.28
CA LEU A 84 17.50 -8.01 7.34
C LEU A 84 16.84 -8.09 8.72
N THR A 85 15.51 -8.10 8.79
CA THR A 85 14.80 -8.31 10.06
C THR A 85 15.03 -9.74 10.54
N THR A 86 14.90 -10.71 9.63
CA THR A 86 15.14 -12.13 9.93
C THR A 86 16.60 -12.38 10.32
N SER A 87 17.56 -11.83 9.57
CA SER A 87 18.98 -12.01 9.90
C SER A 87 19.37 -11.33 11.20
N GLY A 88 18.82 -10.14 11.49
CA GLY A 88 19.00 -9.45 12.76
C GLY A 88 18.46 -10.25 13.94
N LEU A 89 17.23 -10.76 13.84
CA LEU A 89 16.62 -11.60 14.88
C LEU A 89 17.47 -12.84 15.18
N LYS A 90 17.94 -13.52 14.13
CA LYS A 90 18.79 -14.71 14.28
C LYS A 90 20.08 -14.37 15.04
N LYS A 91 20.74 -13.27 14.67
CA LYS A 91 21.96 -12.82 15.35
C LYS A 91 21.71 -12.48 16.83
N PHE A 92 20.61 -11.80 17.13
CA PHE A 92 20.25 -11.51 18.52
C PHE A 92 20.02 -12.77 19.35
N LEU A 93 19.35 -13.78 18.80
CA LEU A 93 19.13 -15.06 19.49
C LEU A 93 20.44 -15.83 19.71
N GLU A 94 21.34 -15.83 18.72
CA GLU A 94 22.66 -16.43 18.84
C GLU A 94 23.50 -15.77 19.95
N ASP A 95 23.48 -14.45 20.02
CA ASP A 95 24.21 -13.71 21.05
C ASP A 95 23.58 -13.90 22.45
N TRP A 96 22.25 -13.93 22.53
CA TRP A 96 21.54 -14.20 23.78
C TRP A 96 21.88 -15.58 24.36
N ASN A 97 21.96 -16.60 23.52
CA ASN A 97 22.27 -17.96 23.95
C ASN A 97 23.70 -18.14 24.49
N LYS A 98 24.61 -17.21 24.21
CA LYS A 98 25.98 -17.20 24.75
C LYS A 98 26.04 -16.66 26.19
N ILE A 99 24.99 -15.97 26.65
CA ILE A 99 24.96 -15.42 28.00
C ILE A 99 24.87 -16.58 29.02
N PRO A 100 25.81 -16.67 29.99
CA PRO A 100 25.76 -17.71 31.02
C PRO A 100 24.44 -17.64 31.80
N LYS A 101 23.73 -18.76 31.91
CA LYS A 101 22.56 -18.83 32.78
C LYS A 101 23.02 -18.69 34.24
N LYS A 102 22.36 -17.82 35.02
CA LYS A 102 22.59 -17.71 36.47
C LYS A 102 22.43 -19.11 37.09
N LYS A 103 23.44 -19.53 37.85
CA LYS A 103 23.39 -20.73 38.69
C LYS A 103 22.36 -20.54 39.80
#